data_AF-A0A2G4JDE9-F1
#
_entry.id   AF-A0A2G4JDE9-F1
#
_cell.length_a   1.000
_cell.length_b   1.000
_cell.length_c   1.000
_cell.angle_alpha   90.00
_cell.angle_beta   90.00
_cell.angle_gamma   90.00
#
_symmetry.space_group_name_H-M   'P 1'
#
loop_
_entity.id
_entity.type
_entity.pdbx_description
1 polymer ?
#
loop_
_entity_poly.entity_id
_entity_poly.type
_entity_poly.pdbx_seq_one_letter_code
_entity_poly.pdbx_strand_id
1 'polypeptide(L)'
;MAIPEEVKDYVEKNIKLMLTQTETYLPFIKIAFPYSRNLADGVYNLIMGSALSVFINQYAIRMKYPTADDFSEFGKLSFKYREQVDQFFK
;
A
#
# COMPACT_ATOMS: atom_id res chain seq x y z
N MET A 1 -3.33 -20.63 0.59
CA MET A 1 -2.45 -20.75 1.78
C MET A 1 -2.32 -19.35 2.38
N ALA A 2 -2.15 -19.18 3.70
CA ALA A 2 -2.04 -17.83 4.27
C ALA A 2 -0.64 -17.25 4.04
N ILE A 3 -0.56 -15.96 3.72
CA ILE A 3 0.71 -15.21 3.69
C ILE A 3 1.42 -15.44 5.04
N PRO A 4 2.73 -15.77 5.07
CA PRO A 4 3.46 -15.92 6.32
C PRO A 4 3.34 -14.66 7.18
N GLU A 5 3.06 -14.82 8.48
CA GLU A 5 2.74 -13.69 9.36
C GLU A 5 3.84 -12.62 9.38
N GLU A 6 5.12 -13.03 9.40
CA GLU A 6 6.24 -12.10 9.31
C GLU A 6 6.19 -11.23 8.04
N VAL A 7 5.86 -11.81 6.88
CA VAL A 7 5.77 -11.07 5.61
C VAL A 7 4.62 -10.07 5.69
N LYS A 8 3.49 -10.51 6.22
CA LYS A 8 2.30 -9.66 6.43
C LYS A 8 2.62 -8.49 7.37
N ASP A 9 3.33 -8.73 8.47
CA ASP A 9 3.74 -7.68 9.41
C ASP A 9 4.63 -6.62 8.75
N TYR A 10 5.62 -7.05 7.96
CA TYR A 10 6.48 -6.13 7.22
C TYR A 10 5.70 -5.26 6.23
N VAL A 11 4.74 -5.87 5.51
CA VAL A 11 3.88 -5.18 4.55
C VAL A 11 2.95 -4.19 5.27
N GLU A 12 2.24 -4.61 6.32
CA GLU A 12 1.36 -3.73 7.07
C GLU A 12 2.11 -2.56 7.70
N LYS A 13 3.31 -2.80 8.23
CA LYS A 13 4.16 -1.73 8.79
C LYS A 13 4.55 -0.71 7.73
N ASN A 14 4.88 -1.17 6.52
CA ASN A 14 5.17 -0.27 5.40
C ASN A 14 3.93 0.54 4.99
N ILE A 15 2.75 -0.09 4.85
CA ILE A 15 1.51 0.60 4.51
C ILE A 15 1.18 1.68 5.56
N LYS A 16 1.22 1.32 6.85
CA LYS A 16 0.95 2.25 7.95
C LYS A 16 1.91 3.44 7.95
N LEU A 17 3.21 3.19 7.74
CA LEU A 17 4.21 4.25 7.62
C LEU A 17 3.88 5.20 6.45
N MET A 18 3.60 4.65 5.28
CA MET A 18 3.29 5.43 4.09
C MET A 18 2.02 6.27 4.29
N LEU A 19 0.98 5.73 4.92
CA LEU A 19 -0.25 6.46 5.26
C LEU A 19 0.04 7.66 6.18
N THR A 20 0.81 7.46 7.26
CA THR A 20 1.20 8.55 8.17
C THR A 20 2.01 9.63 7.45
N GLN A 21 2.93 9.22 6.57
CA GLN A 21 3.69 10.19 5.78
C GLN A 21 2.78 10.94 4.80
N THR A 22 1.85 10.26 4.13
CA THR A 22 0.89 10.88 3.20
C THR A 22 0.14 12.01 3.84
N GLU A 23 -0.38 11.81 5.05
CA GLU A 23 -1.08 12.85 5.79
C GLU A 23 -0.22 14.13 5.96
N THR A 24 1.08 13.96 6.21
CA THR A 24 2.03 15.07 6.36
C THR A 24 2.27 15.83 5.04
N TYR A 25 2.30 15.14 3.89
CA TYR A 25 2.57 15.75 2.59
C TYR A 25 1.32 16.01 1.72
N LEU A 26 0.10 15.90 2.28
CA LEU A 26 -1.15 16.26 1.58
C LEU A 26 -1.14 17.68 0.96
N PRO A 27 -0.61 18.72 1.63
CA PRO A 27 -0.55 20.06 1.03
C PRO A 27 0.28 20.08 -0.26
N PHE A 28 1.42 19.37 -0.27
CA PHE A 28 2.25 19.22 -1.46
C PHE A 28 1.49 18.52 -2.59
N ILE A 29 0.77 17.43 -2.31
CA ILE A 29 -0.01 16.71 -3.33
C ILE A 29 -1.02 17.64 -4.02
N LYS A 30 -1.76 18.44 -3.24
CA LYS A 30 -2.77 19.36 -3.79
C LYS A 30 -2.15 20.44 -4.69
N ILE A 31 -0.95 20.92 -4.34
CA ILE A 31 -0.22 21.92 -5.14
C ILE A 31 0.40 21.30 -6.38
N ALA A 32 1.01 20.13 -6.27
CA ALA A 32 1.71 19.46 -7.36
C ALA A 32 0.76 18.91 -8.43
N PHE A 33 -0.45 18.53 -8.04
CA PHE A 33 -1.44 17.90 -8.92
C PHE A 33 -2.78 18.66 -8.93
N PRO A 34 -2.81 19.95 -9.30
CA PRO A 34 -3.96 20.84 -9.09
C PRO A 34 -5.18 20.50 -9.96
N TYR A 35 -5.00 19.71 -11.03
CA TYR A 35 -6.06 19.34 -11.96
C TYR A 35 -6.52 17.89 -11.83
N SER A 36 -5.92 17.12 -10.91
CA SER A 36 -6.33 15.74 -10.69
C SER A 36 -7.70 15.69 -10.04
N ARG A 37 -8.61 14.92 -10.65
CA ARG A 37 -9.96 14.66 -10.12
C ARG A 37 -10.01 13.43 -9.21
N ASN A 38 -8.88 12.72 -9.06
CA ASN A 38 -8.83 11.45 -8.35
C ASN A 38 -7.49 11.25 -7.65
N LEU A 39 -7.19 12.17 -6.72
CA LEU A 39 -5.97 12.11 -5.91
C LEU A 39 -5.96 10.90 -4.98
N ALA A 40 -7.13 10.46 -4.50
CA ALA A 40 -7.27 9.28 -3.65
C ALA A 40 -6.77 8.01 -4.35
N ASP A 41 -7.17 7.75 -5.61
CA ASP A 41 -6.67 6.60 -6.38
C ASP A 41 -5.17 6.70 -6.64
N GLY A 42 -4.67 7.90 -6.96
CA GLY A 42 -3.25 8.13 -7.21
C GLY A 42 -2.39 7.82 -5.98
N VAL A 43 -2.81 8.32 -4.81
CA VAL A 43 -2.13 8.05 -3.54
C VAL A 43 -2.28 6.58 -3.15
N TYR A 44 -3.47 6.00 -3.28
CA TYR A 44 -3.68 4.59 -2.96
C TYR A 44 -2.78 3.69 -3.81
N ASN A 45 -2.66 3.96 -5.12
CA ASN A 45 -1.78 3.24 -6.02
C ASN A 45 -0.29 3.38 -5.61
N LEU A 46 0.15 4.58 -5.22
CA LEU A 46 1.52 4.80 -4.75
C LEU A 46 1.84 3.96 -3.50
N ILE A 47 0.95 4.00 -2.50
CA ILE A 47 1.13 3.26 -1.24
C ILE A 47 1.12 1.75 -1.52
N MET A 48 0.15 1.26 -2.30
CA MET A 48 0.04 -0.16 -2.60
C MET A 48 1.17 -0.66 -3.50
N GLY A 49 1.66 0.15 -4.45
CA GLY A 49 2.84 -0.18 -5.25
C GLY A 49 4.11 -0.31 -4.41
N SER A 50 4.29 0.55 -3.41
CA SER A 50 5.37 0.43 -2.42
C SER A 50 5.23 -0.86 -1.61
N ALA A 51 4.04 -1.14 -1.08
CA ALA A 51 3.75 -2.32 -0.29
C ALA A 51 3.92 -3.63 -1.10
N LEU A 52 3.54 -3.63 -2.38
CA LEU A 52 3.73 -4.76 -3.30
C LEU A 52 5.21 -5.07 -3.50
N SER A 53 6.04 -4.02 -3.66
CA SER A 53 7.49 -4.17 -3.77
C SER A 53 8.09 -4.79 -2.50
N VAL A 54 7.64 -4.35 -1.33
CA VAL A 54 8.03 -4.92 -0.04
C VAL A 54 7.59 -6.38 0.06
N PHE A 55 6.35 -6.69 -0.30
CA PHE A 55 5.80 -8.04 -0.28
C PHE A 55 6.64 -9.01 -1.13
N ILE A 56 6.88 -8.66 -2.40
CA ILE A 56 7.69 -9.49 -3.32
C ILE A 56 9.12 -9.65 -2.78
N ASN A 57 9.72 -8.58 -2.26
CA ASN A 57 11.08 -8.63 -1.70
C ASN A 57 11.18 -9.54 -0.47
N GLN A 58 10.17 -9.53 0.41
CA GLN A 58 10.14 -10.42 1.57
C GLN A 58 10.07 -11.90 1.19
N TYR A 59 9.41 -12.25 0.08
CA TYR A 59 9.46 -13.59 -0.51
C TYR A 59 10.84 -13.89 -1.11
N ALA A 60 11.40 -12.94 -1.88
CA ALA A 60 12.69 -13.11 -2.53
C ALA A 60 13.84 -13.36 -1.54
N ILE A 61 13.89 -12.63 -0.41
CA ILE A 61 14.87 -12.83 0.68
C ILE A 61 14.77 -14.25 1.27
N ARG A 62 13.59 -14.86 1.22
CA ARG A 62 13.33 -16.23 1.68
C ARG A 62 13.54 -17.28 0.58
N MET A 63 14.09 -16.88 -0.57
CA MET A 63 14.28 -17.72 -1.76
C MET A 63 12.97 -18.38 -2.24
N LYS A 64 11.85 -17.66 -2.08
CA LYS A 64 10.52 -18.10 -2.49
C LYS A 64 9.92 -17.10 -3.47
N TYR A 65 8.87 -17.53 -4.16
CA TYR A 65 8.04 -16.67 -5.00
C TYR A 65 6.60 -16.71 -4.48
N PRO A 66 5.91 -15.56 -4.40
CA PRO A 66 4.50 -15.53 -4.04
C PRO A 66 3.67 -16.20 -5.15
N THR A 67 2.72 -17.02 -4.73
CA THR A 67 1.73 -17.66 -5.60
C THR A 67 0.59 -16.70 -5.94
N ALA A 68 -0.28 -17.10 -6.88
CA ALA A 68 -1.50 -16.35 -7.19
C ALA A 68 -2.43 -16.20 -5.96
N ASP A 69 -2.49 -17.21 -5.10
CA ASP A 69 -3.23 -17.16 -3.84
C ASP A 69 -2.63 -16.11 -2.89
N ASP A 70 -1.29 -16.05 -2.79
CA ASP A 70 -0.61 -15.07 -1.94
C ASP A 70 -0.88 -13.63 -2.42
N PHE A 71 -0.91 -13.40 -3.73
CA PHE A 71 -1.31 -12.11 -4.30
C PHE A 71 -2.78 -11.78 -4.06
N SER A 72 -3.66 -12.78 -4.07
CA SER A 72 -5.07 -12.58 -3.77
C SER A 72 -5.28 -12.17 -2.31
N GLU A 73 -4.56 -12.80 -1.38
CA GLU A 73 -4.56 -12.41 0.03
C GLU A 73 -3.92 -11.03 0.26
N PHE A 74 -2.86 -10.69 -0.49
CA PHE A 74 -2.28 -9.34 -0.47
C PHE A 74 -3.32 -8.31 -0.93
N GLY A 75 -4.08 -8.59 -1.99
CA GLY A 75 -5.16 -7.72 -2.45
C GLY A 75 -6.21 -7.46 -1.36
N LYS A 76 -6.64 -8.50 -0.62
CA LYS A 76 -7.56 -8.37 0.53
C LYS A 76 -6.94 -7.55 1.66
N LEU A 77 -5.66 -7.74 1.95
CA LEU A 77 -4.92 -6.98 2.95
C LEU A 77 -4.88 -5.49 2.59
N SER A 78 -4.47 -5.18 1.36
CA SER A 78 -4.40 -3.84 0.78
C SER A 78 -5.74 -3.12 0.79
N PHE A 79 -6.82 -3.83 0.44
CA PHE A 79 -8.17 -3.24 0.34
C PHE A 79 -8.65 -2.65 1.68
N LYS A 80 -8.24 -3.22 2.82
CA LYS A 80 -8.60 -2.73 4.17
C LYS A 80 -8.23 -1.26 4.40
N TYR A 81 -7.21 -0.75 3.71
CA TYR A 81 -6.71 0.61 3.88
C TYR A 81 -7.33 1.61 2.90
N ARG A 82 -8.19 1.15 1.98
CA ARG A 82 -8.77 2.01 0.94
C ARG A 82 -9.56 3.18 1.52
N GLU A 83 -10.44 2.88 2.47
CA GLU A 83 -11.30 3.89 3.10
C GLU A 83 -10.49 4.97 3.82
N GLN A 84 -9.38 4.61 4.46
CA GLN A 84 -8.49 5.56 5.13
C GLN A 84 -7.84 6.53 4.13
N VAL A 85 -7.43 6.06 2.95
CA VAL A 85 -6.89 6.95 1.91
C VAL A 85 -7.96 7.89 1.36
N ASP A 86 -9.18 7.39 1.15
CA ASP A 86 -10.29 8.22 0.68
C ASP A 86 -10.59 9.36 1.68
N GLN A 87 -10.45 9.12 2.98
CA GLN A 87 -10.67 10.13 4.03
C GLN A 87 -9.67 11.31 3.97
N PHE A 88 -8.49 11.15 3.38
CA PHE A 88 -7.54 12.26 3.22
C PHE A 88 -8.00 13.34 2.24
N PHE A 89 -8.98 13.02 1.39
CA PHE A 89 -9.44 13.89 0.29
C PHE A 89 -10.94 14.19 0.33
N LYS A 90 -11.65 13.74 1.36
CA LYS A 90 -13.02 14.17 1.68
C LYS A 90 -12.99 15.50 2.44
#